data_AF-A0A7V2V4W3-F1
#
_entry.id   AF-A0A7V2V4W3-F1
#
_cell.length_a   1.000
_cell.length_b   1.000
_cell.length_c   1.000
_cell.angle_alpha   90.00
_cell.angle_beta   90.00
_cell.angle_gamma   90.00
#
_symmetry.space_group_name_H-M   'P 1'
#
loop_
_entity.id
_entity.type
_entity.pdbx_description
1 polymer ?
#
loop_
_entity_poly.entity_id
_entity_poly.type
_entity_poly.pdbx_seq_one_letter_code
_entity_poly.pdbx_strand_id
1 'polypeptide(L)' 'MATEINIGENVKKYRTKQGLSQEDFAKKSGVKYTTLTKIESNVIKKPSVIIMAKIAKALNVNIEDLIK' A
#
# COMPACT_ATOMS: atom_id res chain seq x y z
N MET A 1 5.07 -22.24 10.21
CA MET A 1 4.90 -21.80 8.81
C MET A 1 5.01 -20.29 8.82
N ALA A 2 6.02 -19.71 8.17
CA ALA A 2 6.24 -18.27 8.22
C ALA A 2 5.05 -17.56 7.57
N THR A 3 4.36 -16.69 8.33
CA THR A 3 3.34 -15.78 7.79
C THR A 3 4.05 -14.86 6.80
N GLU A 4 3.89 -15.11 5.50
CA GLU A 4 4.43 -14.24 4.47
C GLU A 4 3.67 -12.91 4.55
N ILE A 5 4.34 -11.87 5.03
CA ILE A 5 3.76 -10.53 5.17
C ILE A 5 3.43 -10.02 3.76
N ASN A 6 2.14 -9.91 3.45
CA ASN A 6 1.68 -9.38 2.17
C ASN A 6 1.33 -7.90 2.29
N ILE A 7 2.34 -7.05 2.09
CA ILE A 7 2.20 -5.59 2.08
C ILE A 7 1.10 -5.16 1.10
N GLY A 8 1.03 -5.79 -0.08
CA GLY A 8 0.05 -5.47 -1.11
C GLY A 8 -1.39 -5.66 -0.63
N GLU A 9 -1.66 -6.76 0.05
CA GLU A 9 -2.99 -7.05 0.61
C GLU A 9 -3.36 -6.09 1.73
N ASN A 10 -2.42 -5.76 2.62
CA ASN A 10 -2.65 -4.78 3.68
C ASN A 10 -2.98 -3.39 3.10
N VAL A 11 -2.19 -2.91 2.14
CA VAL A 11 -2.44 -1.64 1.45
C VAL A 11 -3.83 -1.63 0.81
N LYS A 12 -4.18 -2.70 0.09
CA LYS A 12 -5.51 -2.85 -0.53
C LYS A 12 -6.62 -2.81 0.52
N LYS A 13 -6.46 -3.52 1.64
CA LYS A 13 -7.43 -3.58 2.75
C LYS A 13 -7.67 -2.21 3.38
N TYR A 14 -6.62 -1.45 3.67
CA TYR A 14 -6.77 -0.11 4.23
C TYR A 14 -7.34 0.88 3.22
N ARG A 15 -6.97 0.75 1.93
CA ARG A 15 -7.51 1.58 0.85
C ARG A 15 -9.01 1.36 0.69
N THR A 16 -9.46 0.11 0.61
CA THR A 16 -10.89 -0.22 0.46
C THR A 16 -11.70 0.16 1.70
N LYS A 17 -11.11 0.06 2.90
CA LYS A 17 -11.73 0.54 4.14
C LYS A 17 -12.02 2.04 4.12
N GLN A 18 -11.24 2.83 3.37
CA GLN A 18 -11.48 4.25 3.15
C GLN A 18 -12.37 4.56 1.94
N GLY A 19 -12.89 3.52 1.24
CA GLY A 19 -13.71 3.70 0.05
C GLY A 19 -12.97 4.30 -1.15
N LEU A 20 -11.62 4.26 -1.15
CA LEU A 20 -10.81 4.87 -2.21
C LEU A 20 -10.59 3.89 -3.36
N SER A 21 -10.69 4.37 -4.60
CA SER A 21 -10.21 3.62 -5.77
C SER A 21 -8.67 3.63 -5.81
N GLN A 22 -8.07 2.77 -6.63
CA GLN A 22 -6.61 2.77 -6.84
C GLN A 22 -6.13 4.10 -7.45
N GLU A 23 -6.92 4.70 -8.35
CA GLU A 23 -6.59 6.00 -8.94
C GLU A 23 -6.66 7.13 -7.93
N ASP A 24 -7.72 7.17 -7.11
CA ASP A 24 -7.88 8.18 -6.07
C ASP A 24 -6.77 8.06 -5.03
N PHE A 25 -6.44 6.83 -4.64
CA PHE A 25 -5.38 6.58 -3.69
C PHE A 25 -3.99 6.91 -4.26
N ALA A 26 -3.73 6.63 -5.54
CA ALA A 26 -2.49 7.02 -6.22
C ALA A 26 -2.32 8.55 -6.23
N LYS A 27 -3.39 9.29 -6.56
CA LYS A 27 -3.40 10.76 -6.50
C LYS A 27 -3.17 11.27 -5.07
N LYS A 28 -3.87 10.69 -4.07
CA LYS A 28 -3.75 11.06 -2.66
C LYS A 28 -2.37 10.77 -2.06
N SER A 29 -1.76 9.65 -2.42
CA SER A 29 -0.46 9.22 -1.90
C SER A 29 0.74 9.81 -2.63
N GLY A 30 0.54 10.39 -3.82
CA GLY A 30 1.64 10.83 -4.67
C GLY A 30 2.53 9.67 -5.12
N VAL A 31 1.98 8.45 -5.13
CA VAL A 31 2.58 7.23 -5.69
C VAL A 31 1.97 7.02 -7.07
N LYS A 32 2.80 6.62 -8.04
CA LYS A 32 2.32 6.33 -9.39
C LYS A 32 1.27 5.21 -9.32
N TYR A 33 0.17 5.38 -10.05
CA TYR A 33 -0.89 4.37 -10.16
C TYR A 33 -0.32 2.97 -10.48
N THR A 34 0.56 2.88 -11.48
CA THR A 34 1.21 1.63 -11.88
C THR A 34 2.06 1.00 -10.78
N THR A 35 2.72 1.81 -9.95
CA THR A 35 3.48 1.33 -8.80
C THR A 35 2.56 0.81 -7.71
N LEU A 36 1.47 1.53 -7.42
CA LEU A 36 0.46 1.10 -6.46
C LEU A 36 -0.17 -0.24 -6.89
N THR A 37 -0.62 -0.36 -8.15
CA THR A 37 -1.19 -1.60 -8.67
C THR A 37 -0.20 -2.76 -8.57
N LYS A 38 1.08 -2.55 -8.91
CA LYS A 38 2.11 -3.59 -8.76
C LYS A 38 2.34 -4.01 -7.31
N ILE A 39 2.20 -3.09 -6.35
CA ILE A 39 2.27 -3.42 -4.92
C ILE A 39 1.04 -4.24 -4.52
N GLU A 40 -0.17 -3.79 -4.85
CA GLU A 40 -1.42 -4.51 -4.52
C GLU A 40 -1.55 -5.87 -5.21
N SER A 41 -0.96 -6.04 -6.39
CA SER A 41 -0.90 -7.31 -7.13
C SER A 41 0.29 -8.20 -6.72
N ASN A 42 1.00 -7.85 -5.65
CA ASN A 42 2.14 -8.61 -5.12
C ASN A 42 3.32 -8.78 -6.11
N VAL A 43 3.38 -7.96 -7.16
CA VAL A 43 4.51 -7.90 -8.11
C VAL A 43 5.70 -7.21 -7.44
N ILE A 44 5.43 -6.14 -6.70
CA ILE A 44 6.42 -5.46 -5.87
C ILE A 44 6.21 -5.92 -4.43
N LYS A 45 6.93 -6.98 -4.04
CA LYS A 45 6.91 -7.51 -2.67
C LYS A 45 7.68 -6.64 -1.67
N LYS A 46 8.67 -5.89 -2.15
CA LYS A 46 9.57 -5.05 -1.35
C LYS A 46 9.58 -3.62 -1.89
N PRO A 47 8.52 -2.83 -1.68
CA PRO A 47 8.52 -1.42 -2.00
C PRO A 47 9.59 -0.70 -1.17
N SER A 48 10.12 0.42 -1.69
CA SER A 48 11.07 1.22 -0.93
C SER A 48 10.41 1.87 0.28
N VAL A 49 11.20 2.18 1.30
CA VAL A 49 10.73 2.89 2.52
C VAL A 49 10.03 4.20 2.17
N ILE A 50 10.49 4.90 1.13
CA ILE A 50 9.86 6.14 0.64
C ILE A 50 8.43 5.89 0.14
N ILE A 51 8.21 4.82 -0.64
CA ILE A 51 6.87 4.47 -1.12
C ILE A 51 6.00 4.03 0.06
N MET A 52 6.54 3.23 0.98
CA MET A 52 5.81 2.82 2.18
C MET A 52 5.39 4.00 3.05
N ALA A 53 6.27 4.98 3.26
CA ALA A 53 5.96 6.18 4.01
C ALA A 53 4.85 7.01 3.33
N LYS A 54 4.88 7.14 1.99
CA LYS A 54 3.82 7.82 1.23
C LYS A 54 2.47 7.12 1.36
N ILE A 55 2.46 5.80 1.23
CA ILE A 55 1.25 4.98 1.33
C ILE A 55 0.69 5.05 2.75
N ALA A 56 1.52 4.84 3.78
CA ALA A 56 1.15 4.91 5.18
C ALA A 56 0.56 6.29 5.54
N LYS A 57 1.24 7.37 5.12
CA LYS A 57 0.76 8.74 5.31
C LYS A 57 -0.59 9.00 4.64
N ALA A 58 -0.78 8.51 3.41
CA ALA A 58 -2.03 8.69 2.68
C ALA A 58 -3.20 7.87 3.24
N LEU A 59 -2.89 6.71 3.81
CA LEU A 59 -3.84 5.85 4.50
C LEU A 59 -4.07 6.27 5.96
N ASN A 60 -3.27 7.19 6.49
CA ASN A 60 -3.28 7.61 7.88
C ASN A 60 -3.07 6.43 8.85
N VAL A 61 -2.12 5.56 8.53
CA VAL A 61 -1.70 4.39 9.32
C VAL A 61 -0.18 4.38 9.48
N ASN A 62 0.35 3.55 10.38
CA ASN A 62 1.79 3.39 10.51
C ASN A 62 2.33 2.43 9.45
N ILE A 63 3.62 2.56 9.12
CA ILE A 63 4.30 1.62 8.21
C ILE A 63 4.25 0.19 8.77
N GLU A 64 4.31 0.05 10.10
CA GLU A 64 4.20 -1.23 10.79
C GLU A 64 2.85 -1.91 10.57
N ASP A 65 1.77 -1.15 10.44
CA ASP A 65 0.43 -1.68 10.16
C ASP A 65 0.33 -2.27 8.74
N LEU A 66 1.22 -1.84 7.84
CA LEU A 66 1.32 -2.39 6.49
C LEU A 66 2.23 -3.63 6.42
N ILE A 67 3.08 -3.83 7.43
CA ILE A 67 4.05 -4.94 7.54
C ILE A 67 3.55 -6.03 8.50
N LYS A 68 2.48 -5.81 9.26
CA LYS A 68 1.84 -6.85 10.09
C LYS A 68 1.08 -7.88 9.25
#